data_AF-A0A953UQN0-F1
#
_entry.id   AF-A0A953UQN0-F1
#
_cell.length_a   1.000
_cell.length_b   1.000
_cell.length_c   1.000
_cell.angle_alpha   90.00
_cell.angle_beta   90.00
_cell.angle_gamma   90.00
#
_symmetry.space_group_name_H-M   'P 1'
#
loop_
_entity.id
_entity.type
_entity.pdbx_description
1 polymer ?
#
loop_
_entity_poly.entity_id
_entity_poly.type
_entity_poly.pdbx_seq_one_letter_code
_entity_poly.pdbx_strand_id
1 'polypeptide(L)'
;MGHLAHGKDATALCNKIDRYRRGVCVVYVQPPDCPTCDQTVDVALAQVAVGAAWWYREYAKEPSADDRARYSVAEQDARAHKLGLWRDKDPVPPWEWRRNKNSYHHAAHHPNDQRSVESCCGAGSPRHGEHGQGPDAQPLPGSGRFR
;
A
#
# COMPACT_ATOMS: atom_id res chain seq x y z
N MET A 1 18.11 -1.93 -6.43
CA MET A 1 17.97 -1.82 -4.97
C MET A 1 17.74 -3.15 -4.22
N GLY A 2 17.44 -4.27 -4.90
CA GLY A 2 17.28 -5.58 -4.23
C GLY A 2 18.56 -6.20 -3.66
N HIS A 3 19.74 -5.69 -4.01
CA HIS A 3 21.02 -6.34 -3.68
C HIS A 3 21.49 -6.18 -2.22
N LEU A 4 20.88 -5.29 -1.44
CA LEU A 4 21.37 -5.01 -0.08
C LEU A 4 21.26 -6.26 0.83
N ALA A 5 20.13 -6.95 0.79
CA ALA A 5 19.83 -8.09 1.66
C ALA A 5 19.47 -9.38 0.89
N HIS A 6 19.15 -9.31 -0.40
CA HIS A 6 18.75 -10.49 -1.16
C HIS A 6 19.91 -11.48 -1.30
N GLY A 7 19.68 -12.74 -0.92
CA GLY A 7 20.67 -13.82 -1.04
C GLY A 7 21.84 -13.70 -0.07
N LYS A 8 21.74 -12.87 0.97
CA LYS A 8 22.75 -12.73 2.02
C LYS A 8 22.24 -13.29 3.34
N ASP A 9 23.17 -13.72 4.18
CA ASP A 9 22.86 -14.04 5.56
C ASP A 9 22.46 -12.76 6.30
N ALA A 10 21.41 -12.86 7.12
CA ALA A 10 20.92 -11.76 7.94
C ALA A 10 20.67 -12.19 9.40
N THR A 11 20.98 -11.31 10.35
CA THR A 11 20.54 -11.43 11.74
C THR A 11 19.30 -10.56 11.95
N ALA A 12 18.23 -11.15 12.48
CA ALA A 12 17.00 -10.44 12.81
C ALA A 12 16.79 -10.41 14.33
N LEU A 13 16.81 -9.21 14.91
CA LEU A 13 16.55 -8.97 16.33
C LEU A 13 15.08 -8.58 16.52
N CYS A 14 14.23 -9.55 16.81
CA CYS A 14 12.80 -9.36 16.97
C CYS A 14 12.42 -9.12 18.43
N ASN A 15 11.79 -7.98 18.73
CA ASN A 15 11.41 -7.63 20.10
C ASN A 15 9.90 -7.71 20.36
N LYS A 16 9.08 -7.84 19.31
CA LYS A 16 7.63 -7.93 19.44
C LYS A 16 6.99 -8.64 18.25
N ILE A 17 5.72 -9.02 18.45
CA ILE A 17 4.83 -9.52 17.41
C ILE A 17 3.74 -8.46 17.17
N ASP A 18 3.48 -8.13 15.90
CA ASP A 18 2.41 -7.20 15.55
C ASP A 18 1.00 -7.84 15.62
N ARG A 19 -0.04 -7.03 15.46
CA ARG A 19 -1.44 -7.51 15.45
C ARG A 19 -1.77 -8.51 14.34
N TYR A 20 -0.92 -8.61 13.33
CA TYR A 20 -1.04 -9.54 12.20
C TYR A 20 -0.22 -10.81 12.42
N ARG A 21 0.31 -11.03 13.65
CA ARG A 21 1.14 -12.18 14.03
C ARG A 21 2.46 -12.27 13.27
N ARG A 22 3.08 -11.13 12.95
CA ARG A 22 4.42 -11.06 12.34
C ARG A 22 5.44 -10.53 13.33
N GLY A 23 6.67 -11.05 13.30
CA GLY A 23 7.78 -10.49 14.06
C GLY A 23 8.14 -9.10 13.54
N VAL A 24 8.30 -8.15 14.46
CA VAL A 24 8.87 -6.83 14.17
C VAL A 24 10.31 -6.85 14.67
N CYS A 25 11.24 -6.71 13.73
CA CYS A 25 12.66 -6.95 13.96
C CYS A 25 13.51 -5.85 13.36
N VAL A 26 14.64 -5.58 14.00
CA VAL A 26 15.76 -4.89 13.35
C VAL A 26 16.59 -5.93 12.62
N VAL A 27 16.91 -5.68 11.35
CA VAL A 27 17.60 -6.64 10.49
C VAL A 27 18.99 -6.11 10.15
N TYR A 28 20.00 -6.92 10.45
CA TYR A 28 21.40 -6.64 10.17
C TYR A 28 21.94 -7.58 9.11
N VAL A 29 22.74 -7.03 8.19
CA VAL A 29 23.47 -7.79 7.15
C VAL A 29 24.95 -7.46 7.21
N GLN A 30 25.76 -8.28 6.53
CA GLN A 30 27.19 -8.03 6.42
C GLN A 30 27.48 -6.76 5.61
N PRO A 31 28.51 -5.99 5.99
CA PRO A 31 29.00 -4.86 5.20
C PRO A 31 29.40 -5.29 3.79
N PRO A 32 29.07 -4.50 2.75
CA PRO A 32 29.42 -4.83 1.37
C PRO A 32 30.93 -4.80 1.10
N ASP A 33 31.67 -4.03 1.90
CA ASP A 33 33.12 -3.88 1.88
C ASP A 33 33.85 -4.98 2.66
N CYS A 34 33.14 -5.76 3.48
CA CYS A 34 33.72 -6.87 4.23
C CYS A 34 32.76 -8.08 4.32
N PRO A 35 32.82 -9.01 3.34
CA PRO A 35 31.97 -10.21 3.31
C PRO A 35 32.25 -11.23 4.44
N THR A 36 33.39 -11.11 5.11
CA THR A 36 33.80 -12.00 6.21
C THR A 36 33.54 -11.40 7.58
N CYS A 37 33.08 -10.15 7.64
CA CYS A 37 32.80 -9.47 8.90
C CYS A 37 31.43 -9.87 9.46
N ASP A 38 31.21 -9.51 10.73
CA ASP A 38 29.91 -9.64 11.38
C ASP A 38 28.84 -8.78 10.71
N GLN A 39 27.58 -9.16 10.94
CA GLN A 39 26.42 -8.45 10.41
C GLN A 39 26.16 -7.18 11.21
N THR A 40 26.67 -6.06 10.71
CA THR A 40 26.60 -4.75 11.40
C THR A 40 25.76 -3.71 10.67
N VAL A 41 25.37 -3.97 9.42
CA VAL A 41 24.60 -3.01 8.61
C VAL A 41 23.11 -3.15 8.87
N ASP A 42 22.52 -2.14 9.52
CA ASP A 42 21.06 -2.02 9.63
C ASP A 42 20.43 -1.76 8.25
N VAL A 43 19.65 -2.73 7.79
CA VAL A 43 18.99 -2.72 6.48
C VAL A 43 17.96 -1.59 6.36
N ALA A 44 17.18 -1.34 7.41
CA ALA A 44 16.14 -0.32 7.38
C ALA A 44 16.76 1.08 7.40
N LEU A 45 17.81 1.30 8.19
CA LEU A 45 18.55 2.56 8.18
C LEU A 45 19.17 2.83 6.81
N ALA A 46 19.80 1.83 6.19
CA ALA A 46 20.38 1.96 4.85
C ALA A 46 19.32 2.30 3.78
N GLN A 47 18.11 1.75 3.88
CA GLN A 47 17.00 2.08 2.98
C GLN A 47 16.53 3.54 3.15
N VAL A 48 16.47 4.03 4.38
CA VAL A 48 16.12 5.44 4.66
C VAL A 48 17.21 6.37 4.11
N ALA A 49 18.48 6.04 4.33
CA ALA A 49 19.62 6.84 3.88
C ALA A 49 19.66 7.04 2.35
N VAL A 50 19.25 6.03 1.57
CA VAL A 50 19.17 6.15 0.10
C VAL A 50 17.82 6.69 -0.40
N GLY A 51 16.94 7.11 0.51
CA GLY A 51 15.62 7.62 0.20
C GLY A 51 14.65 6.58 -0.37
N ALA A 52 14.86 5.28 -0.08
CA ALA A 52 13.96 4.20 -0.51
C ALA A 52 12.81 3.94 0.47
N ALA A 53 12.90 4.48 1.69
CA ALA A 53 11.92 4.28 2.74
C ALA A 53 11.66 5.57 3.53
N TRP A 54 10.49 5.63 4.16
CA TRP A 54 10.10 6.69 5.08
C TRP A 54 10.42 6.30 6.51
N TRP A 55 10.98 7.22 7.29
CA TRP A 55 11.11 7.01 8.73
C TRP A 55 9.76 7.30 9.42
N TYR A 56 9.16 6.28 10.04
CA TYR A 56 7.84 6.42 10.64
C TYR A 56 7.93 6.88 12.10
N ARG A 57 7.66 8.17 12.31
CA ARG A 57 7.79 8.85 13.62
C ARG A 57 6.92 8.27 14.73
N GLU A 58 5.78 7.66 14.41
CA GLU A 58 4.88 7.08 15.41
C GLU A 58 5.56 5.93 16.18
N TYR A 59 6.44 5.18 15.51
CA TYR A 59 7.23 4.12 16.13
C TYR A 59 8.59 4.60 16.64
N ALA A 60 8.90 5.90 16.55
CA ALA A 60 10.17 6.42 17.04
C ALA A 60 10.33 6.24 18.57
N LYS A 61 9.26 5.99 19.33
CA LYS A 61 9.36 5.78 20.79
C LYS A 61 9.94 4.42 21.19
N GLU A 62 10.05 3.49 20.25
CA GLU A 62 10.47 2.12 20.54
C GLU A 62 12.00 1.92 20.44
N PRO A 63 12.70 2.53 19.46
CA PRO A 63 14.16 2.51 19.41
C PRO A 63 14.83 3.37 20.50
N SER A 64 16.11 3.12 20.72
CA SER A 64 16.94 3.94 21.60
C SER A 64 16.99 5.42 21.13
N ALA A 65 17.46 6.33 22.00
CA ALA A 65 17.66 7.72 21.60
C ALA A 65 18.65 7.86 20.44
N ASP A 66 19.71 7.06 20.43
CA ASP A 66 20.73 7.09 19.40
C ASP A 66 20.21 6.56 18.07
N ASP A 67 19.44 5.46 18.08
CA ASP A 67 18.83 4.94 16.86
C ASP A 67 17.87 5.94 16.25
N ARG A 68 17.01 6.56 17.07
CA ARG A 68 16.13 7.65 16.59
C ARG A 68 16.92 8.76 15.90
N ALA A 69 18.03 9.18 16.49
CA ALA A 69 18.86 10.24 15.92
C ALA A 69 19.44 9.80 14.57
N ARG A 70 19.94 8.56 14.47
CA ARG A 70 20.46 7.99 13.22
C ARG A 70 19.42 7.97 12.10
N TYR A 71 18.21 7.48 12.38
CA TYR A 71 17.12 7.47 11.40
C TYR A 71 16.68 8.88 10.99
N SER A 72 16.61 9.80 11.95
CA SER A 72 16.25 11.20 11.70
C SER A 72 17.26 11.89 10.78
N VAL A 73 18.55 11.74 11.07
CA VAL A 73 19.63 12.32 10.25
C VAL A 73 19.63 11.69 8.86
N ALA A 74 19.53 10.35 8.76
CA ALA A 74 19.49 9.67 7.48
C ALA A 74 18.34 10.13 6.58
N GLU A 75 17.14 10.35 7.14
CA GLU A 75 16.00 10.88 6.37
C GLU A 75 16.24 12.33 5.93
N GLN A 76 16.79 13.17 6.82
CA GLN A 76 17.10 14.57 6.51
C GLN A 76 18.13 14.69 5.39
N ASP A 77 19.19 13.89 5.46
CA ASP A 77 20.23 13.85 4.44
C ASP A 77 19.67 13.36 3.10
N ALA A 78 18.85 12.32 3.11
CA ALA A 78 18.21 11.82 1.90
C ALA A 78 17.29 12.87 1.25
N ARG A 79 16.57 13.66 2.06
CA ARG A 79 15.75 14.79 1.59
C ARG A 79 16.57 15.92 1.02
N ALA A 80 17.63 16.33 1.73
CA ALA A 80 18.52 17.41 1.31
C ALA A 80 19.18 17.11 -0.04
N HIS A 81 19.60 15.86 -0.24
CA HIS A 81 20.22 15.39 -1.48
C HIS A 81 19.21 14.92 -2.54
N LYS A 82 17.90 15.01 -2.26
CA LYS A 82 16.82 14.55 -3.15
C LYS A 82 17.07 13.12 -3.64
N LEU A 83 17.36 12.20 -2.72
CA LEU A 83 17.61 10.78 -3.05
C LEU A 83 16.29 10.00 -3.14
N GLY A 84 16.24 9.02 -4.04
CA GLY A 84 15.11 8.09 -4.13
C GLY A 84 13.75 8.78 -4.26
N LEU A 85 12.87 8.50 -3.29
CA LEU A 85 11.52 9.07 -3.16
C LEU A 85 11.52 10.60 -3.03
N TRP A 86 12.60 11.19 -2.51
CA TRP A 86 12.72 12.63 -2.28
C TRP A 86 13.06 13.44 -3.53
N ARG A 87 13.19 12.78 -4.69
CA ARG A 87 13.30 13.45 -5.99
C ARG A 87 12.01 14.14 -6.39
N ASP A 88 10.88 13.60 -5.93
CA ASP A 88 9.57 14.17 -6.19
C ASP A 88 9.37 15.50 -5.45
N LYS A 89 8.61 16.41 -6.06
CA LYS A 89 8.36 17.74 -5.51
C LYS A 89 7.47 17.71 -4.26
N ASP A 90 6.55 16.75 -4.20
CA ASP A 90 5.61 16.58 -3.10
C ASP A 90 5.46 15.08 -2.76
N PRO A 91 6.48 14.49 -2.12
CA PRO A 91 6.46 13.08 -1.79
C PRO A 91 5.45 12.85 -0.64
N VAL A 92 4.44 12.03 -0.88
CA VAL A 92 3.40 11.72 0.12
C VAL A 92 3.81 10.48 0.93
N PRO A 93 3.80 10.55 2.28
CA PRO A 93 4.13 9.39 3.07
C PRO A 93 3.10 8.26 2.90
N PRO A 94 3.53 7.00 2.99
CA PRO A 94 2.68 5.86 2.67
C PRO A 94 1.50 5.71 3.64
N TRP A 95 1.61 6.16 4.89
CA TRP A 95 0.49 6.16 5.84
C TRP A 95 -0.59 7.18 5.46
N GLU A 96 -0.22 8.32 4.90
CA GLU A 96 -1.16 9.33 4.44
C GLU A 96 -1.84 8.90 3.15
N TRP A 97 -1.08 8.39 2.19
CA TRP A 97 -1.63 7.79 0.97
C TRP A 97 -2.63 6.67 1.28
N ARG A 98 -2.35 5.81 2.28
CA ARG A 98 -3.29 4.76 2.71
C ARG A 98 -4.56 5.33 3.34
N ARG A 99 -4.48 6.41 4.13
CA ARG A 99 -5.66 7.03 4.76
C ARG A 99 -6.58 7.69 3.73
N ASN A 100 -6.02 8.32 2.71
CA ASN A 100 -6.78 9.09 1.70
C ASN A 100 -7.60 8.21 0.73
N LYS A 101 -7.43 6.88 0.76
CA LYS A 101 -8.26 5.95 -0.03
C LYS A 101 -9.61 5.64 0.62
N ASN A 102 -9.77 5.91 1.92
CA ASN A 102 -11.01 5.63 2.64
C ASN A 102 -12.04 6.76 2.58
N SER A 103 -11.66 7.97 2.14
CA SER A 103 -12.57 9.12 2.04
C SER A 103 -13.42 9.14 0.77
N TYR A 104 -13.06 8.37 -0.27
CA TYR A 104 -13.83 8.32 -1.52
C TYR A 104 -15.15 7.53 -1.43
N HIS A 105 -15.30 6.62 -0.45
CA HIS A 105 -16.52 5.83 -0.31
C HIS A 105 -17.64 6.49 0.52
N HIS A 106 -17.36 7.58 1.25
CA HIS A 106 -18.38 8.31 2.03
C HIS A 106 -18.86 9.62 1.39
N ALA A 107 -18.19 10.11 0.35
CA ALA A 107 -18.58 11.35 -0.33
C ALA A 107 -19.67 11.15 -1.41
N ALA A 108 -20.08 9.91 -1.73
CA ALA A 108 -21.05 9.61 -2.80
C ALA A 108 -22.54 9.59 -2.36
N HIS A 109 -22.85 9.86 -1.09
CA HIS A 109 -24.24 9.95 -0.60
C HIS A 109 -24.55 11.34 -0.04
N HIS A 110 -24.51 12.37 -0.89
CA HIS A 110 -25.28 13.59 -0.68
C HIS A 110 -25.79 14.14 -2.01
N PRO A 111 -27.03 13.83 -2.43
CA PRO A 111 -27.78 14.72 -3.30
C PRO A 111 -28.77 15.49 -2.44
N ASN A 112 -28.38 16.67 -2.00
CA ASN A 112 -29.35 17.71 -1.69
C ASN A 112 -29.09 18.86 -2.65
N ASP A 113 -29.78 18.87 -3.80
CA ASP A 113 -29.97 20.08 -4.59
C ASP A 113 -31.31 20.07 -5.35
N GLN A 114 -32.25 20.83 -4.77
CA GLN A 114 -33.16 21.81 -5.36
C GLN A 114 -34.28 21.47 -6.37
N ARG A 115 -35.44 22.08 -6.03
CA ARG A 115 -36.50 22.64 -6.89
C ARG A 115 -37.65 21.75 -7.35
N SER A 116 -38.79 22.02 -6.70
CA SER A 116 -40.13 22.18 -7.26
C SER A 116 -40.20 22.29 -8.79
N VAL A 117 -40.78 21.27 -9.43
CA VAL A 117 -41.74 21.41 -10.54
C VAL A 117 -42.76 20.25 -10.50
N GLU A 118 -44.00 20.63 -10.22
CA GLU A 118 -45.24 20.17 -10.87
C GLU A 118 -45.64 18.69 -10.82
N SER A 119 -46.60 18.46 -9.91
CA SER A 119 -47.82 17.68 -10.09
C SER A 119 -48.28 17.54 -11.55
N CYS A 120 -48.64 16.31 -11.95
CA CYS A 120 -49.90 15.93 -12.62
C CYS A 120 -49.74 14.61 -13.41
N CYS A 121 -49.65 13.47 -12.74
CA CYS A 121 -49.99 12.19 -13.39
C CYS A 121 -51.50 11.98 -13.33
N GLY A 122 -52.20 12.51 -14.34
CA GLY A 122 -53.59 12.19 -14.64
C GLY A 122 -53.66 11.25 -15.85
N ALA A 123 -54.23 10.06 -15.60
CA ALA A 123 -54.99 9.16 -16.49
C ALA A 123 -54.59 8.98 -17.99
N GLY A 124 -54.39 7.72 -18.39
CA GLY A 124 -54.59 7.30 -19.79
C GLY A 124 -53.94 5.98 -20.22
N SER A 125 -54.55 4.83 -19.89
CA SER A 125 -54.46 3.61 -20.73
C SER A 125 -55.20 3.85 -22.07
N PRO A 126 -54.91 3.19 -23.23
CA PRO A 126 -55.05 1.72 -23.37
C PRO A 126 -54.26 0.94 -24.47
N ARG A 127 -54.18 -0.37 -24.23
CA ARG A 127 -54.42 -1.55 -25.13
C ARG A 127 -53.40 -2.04 -26.21
N HIS A 128 -53.02 -3.30 -25.96
CA HIS A 128 -52.95 -4.52 -26.80
C HIS A 128 -52.03 -4.65 -28.03
N GLY A 129 -51.31 -5.78 -28.04
CA GLY A 129 -50.77 -6.45 -29.22
C GLY A 129 -49.88 -7.63 -28.83
N GLU A 130 -50.46 -8.83 -28.74
CA GLU A 130 -49.78 -10.11 -28.45
C GLU A 130 -49.03 -10.66 -29.68
N HIS A 131 -48.09 -11.59 -29.42
CA HIS A 131 -47.82 -12.87 -30.13
C HIS A 131 -46.33 -13.16 -30.39
N GLY A 132 -45.86 -14.32 -29.92
CA GLY A 132 -44.67 -14.99 -30.47
C GLY A 132 -43.85 -15.87 -29.52
N GLN A 133 -44.34 -17.08 -29.25
CA GLN A 133 -43.68 -18.20 -28.54
C GLN A 133 -42.38 -18.66 -29.26
N GLY A 134 -41.32 -19.03 -28.54
CA GLY A 134 -40.83 -20.43 -28.55
C GLY A 134 -39.29 -20.57 -28.63
N PRO A 135 -38.72 -21.74 -28.26
CA PRO A 135 -37.53 -21.85 -27.40
C PRO A 135 -36.31 -22.54 -28.05
N ASP A 136 -35.18 -22.61 -27.32
CA ASP A 136 -34.42 -23.85 -27.02
C ASP A 136 -32.90 -23.68 -26.82
N ALA A 137 -32.50 -23.99 -25.59
CA ALA A 137 -31.41 -24.85 -25.12
C ALA A 137 -30.13 -25.11 -25.96
N GLN A 138 -29.02 -25.10 -25.21
CA GLN A 138 -27.66 -25.55 -25.53
C GLN A 138 -27.57 -27.03 -25.96
N PRO A 139 -26.41 -27.49 -26.49
CA PRO A 139 -25.47 -28.17 -25.57
C PRO A 139 -23.96 -27.98 -25.88
N LEU A 140 -23.14 -28.18 -24.83
CA LEU A 140 -21.68 -28.41 -24.85
C LEU A 140 -21.35 -29.82 -25.39
N PRO A 141 -20.18 -30.03 -26.00
CA PRO A 141 -19.12 -30.84 -25.35
C PRO A 141 -17.70 -30.31 -25.72
N GLY A 142 -16.57 -30.71 -25.15
CA GLY A 142 -16.21 -31.79 -24.24
C GLY A 142 -14.67 -31.81 -24.07
N SER A 143 -14.28 -32.41 -22.95
CA SER A 143 -12.98 -32.76 -22.38
C SER A 143 -11.81 -33.07 -23.34
N GLY A 144 -10.60 -32.60 -23.00
CA GLY A 144 -9.35 -32.92 -23.72
C GLY A 144 -8.06 -32.80 -22.89
N ARG A 145 -7.86 -33.79 -22.00
CA ARG A 145 -6.59 -34.37 -21.48
C ARG A 145 -5.29 -33.55 -21.38
N PHE A 146 -4.79 -33.52 -20.14
CA PHE A 146 -3.38 -33.38 -19.77
C PHE A 146 -2.49 -34.48 -20.38
N ARG A 147 -1.26 -34.08 -20.75
CA ARG A 147 -0.05 -34.90 -20.72
C ARG A 147 1.00 -34.15 -19.91
#